data_AF-A0A9P0FID6-F1
#
_entry.id   AF-A0A9P0FID6-F1
#
_cell.length_a   1.000
_cell.length_b   1.000
_cell.length_c   1.000
_cell.angle_alpha   90.00
_cell.angle_beta   90.00
_cell.angle_gamma   90.00
#
_symmetry.space_group_name_H-M   'P 1'
#
loop_
_entity.id
_entity.type
_entity.pdbx_description
1 polymer ?
#
loop_
_entity_poly.entity_id
_entity_poly.type
_entity_poly.pdbx_seq_one_letter_code
_entity_poly.pdbx_strand_id
1 'polypeptide(L)'
;MEKIRCYDYKQLFKNGMDKFKNRKNMMPKMDKTASGGGYKRGFQLHGQRPMKFPYTFTAKIVQMPWKFHYDTNWYYKYYVFGVIGSIPVFAYLMKLSYSPENVKKWKEIKAKEHEEYLHKWD
;
A
#
# COMPACT_ATOMS: atom_id res chain seq x y z
N MET A 1 -28.55 -68.60 -6.03
CA MET A 1 -29.28 -68.11 -4.84
C MET A 1 -28.20 -67.76 -3.81
N GLU A 2 -27.96 -66.56 -3.31
CA GLU A 2 -28.70 -65.29 -3.26
C GLU A 2 -27.72 -64.13 -2.99
N LYS A 3 -28.00 -62.99 -3.63
CA LYS A 3 -27.94 -61.60 -3.15
C LYS A 3 -26.70 -61.09 -2.40
N ILE A 4 -25.92 -60.34 -3.18
CA ILE A 4 -25.34 -59.02 -2.89
C ILE A 4 -25.97 -58.35 -1.65
N ARG A 5 -25.17 -58.10 -0.60
CA ARG A 5 -25.53 -57.17 0.48
C ARG A 5 -24.72 -55.89 0.28
N CYS A 6 -25.27 -54.96 -0.51
CA CYS A 6 -24.78 -53.58 -0.56
C CYS A 6 -24.88 -52.99 0.86
N TYR A 7 -23.74 -52.67 1.47
CA TYR A 7 -23.75 -51.93 2.73
C TYR A 7 -24.29 -50.52 2.48
N ASP A 8 -25.33 -50.15 3.23
CA ASP A 8 -26.01 -48.87 3.18
C ASP A 8 -25.06 -47.73 3.63
N TYR A 9 -24.48 -47.04 2.66
CA TYR A 9 -23.56 -45.92 2.82
C TYR A 9 -24.17 -44.76 3.64
N LYS A 10 -25.51 -44.68 3.78
CA LYS A 10 -26.16 -43.66 4.62
C LYS A 10 -25.98 -43.93 6.11
N GLN A 11 -25.88 -45.19 6.54
CA GLN A 11 -25.66 -45.54 7.96
C GLN A 11 -24.24 -45.19 8.42
N LEU A 12 -23.23 -45.43 7.57
CA LEU A 12 -21.84 -45.08 7.85
C LEU A 12 -21.62 -43.56 7.97
N PHE A 13 -22.29 -42.77 7.13
CA PHE A 13 -22.15 -41.31 7.16
C PHE A 13 -22.78 -40.68 8.42
N LYS A 14 -23.94 -41.19 8.87
CA LYS A 14 -24.59 -40.73 10.11
C LYS A 14 -23.73 -41.04 11.33
N ASN A 15 -23.24 -42.28 11.46
CA ASN A 15 -22.34 -42.69 12.54
C ASN A 15 -21.04 -41.86 12.58
N GLY A 16 -20.51 -41.46 11.41
CA GLY A 16 -19.35 -40.58 11.30
C GLY A 16 -19.62 -39.14 11.75
N MET A 17 -20.79 -38.59 11.38
CA MET A 17 -21.21 -37.23 11.75
C MET A 17 -21.52 -37.11 13.24
N ASP A 18 -22.11 -38.14 13.85
CA ASP A 18 -22.42 -38.18 15.29
C ASP A 18 -21.13 -38.22 16.15
N LYS A 19 -20.10 -38.94 15.68
CA LYS A 19 -18.75 -38.94 16.28
C LYS A 19 -18.05 -37.57 16.17
N PHE A 20 -18.34 -36.79 15.14
CA PHE A 20 -17.79 -35.44 14.98
C PHE A 20 -18.51 -34.41 15.87
N LYS A 21 -19.82 -34.59 16.11
CA LYS A 21 -20.61 -33.74 17.01
C LYS A 21 -20.17 -33.88 18.47
N ASN A 22 -19.94 -35.10 18.95
CA ASN A 22 -19.47 -35.32 20.33
C ASN A 22 -18.06 -34.78 20.60
N ARG A 23 -17.18 -34.71 19.59
CA ARG A 23 -15.84 -34.12 19.75
C ARG A 23 -15.84 -32.60 19.94
N LYS A 24 -16.83 -31.87 19.41
CA LYS A 24 -16.95 -30.41 19.62
C LYS A 24 -17.24 -30.04 21.07
N ASN A 25 -17.87 -30.95 21.83
CA ASN A 25 -18.20 -30.74 23.25
C ASN A 25 -17.01 -31.09 24.18
N MET A 26 -15.92 -31.64 23.64
CA MET A 26 -14.74 -32.08 24.39
C MET A 26 -13.52 -31.17 24.17
N MET A 27 -13.69 -30.06 23.44
CA MET A 27 -12.66 -29.02 23.35
C MET A 27 -12.72 -28.16 24.61
N PRO A 28 -11.61 -28.04 25.38
CA PRO A 28 -11.56 -27.05 26.46
C PRO A 28 -11.83 -25.68 25.85
N LYS A 29 -12.78 -24.93 26.43
CA LYS A 29 -13.01 -23.53 26.07
C LYS A 29 -11.71 -22.79 26.37
N MET A 30 -10.98 -22.39 25.33
CA MET A 30 -9.83 -21.51 25.49
C MET A 30 -10.33 -20.22 26.15
N ASP A 31 -9.93 -20.06 27.39
CA ASP A 31 -9.95 -18.83 28.15
C ASP A 31 -9.21 -17.76 27.34
N LYS A 32 -9.91 -16.65 27.09
CA LYS A 32 -9.46 -15.53 26.25
C LYS A 32 -8.42 -14.67 26.97
N THR A 33 -7.40 -15.29 27.53
CA THR A 33 -6.42 -14.66 28.42
C THR A 33 -5.00 -15.00 27.99
N ALA A 34 -4.68 -14.77 26.71
CA ALA A 34 -3.31 -14.63 26.22
C ALA A 34 -3.28 -13.96 24.82
N SER A 35 -3.93 -12.81 24.65
CA SER A 35 -3.68 -11.93 23.49
C SER A 35 -3.89 -10.48 23.88
N GLY A 36 -3.10 -10.03 24.85
CA GLY A 36 -2.96 -8.62 25.16
C GLY A 36 -2.12 -7.92 24.09
N GLY A 37 -2.64 -6.80 23.59
CA GLY A 37 -1.88 -5.84 22.78
C GLY A 37 -2.36 -5.71 21.34
N GLY A 38 -3.48 -5.03 21.13
CA GLY A 38 -3.95 -4.66 19.80
C GLY A 38 -2.98 -3.69 19.10
N TYR A 39 -2.34 -4.14 18.03
CA TYR A 39 -1.68 -3.25 17.07
C TYR A 39 -2.70 -2.87 15.99
N LYS A 40 -3.33 -1.71 16.20
CA LYS A 40 -4.00 -0.96 15.14
C LYS A 40 -2.94 -0.12 14.40
N ARG A 41 -2.90 -0.31 13.07
CA ARG A 41 -2.40 0.59 12.00
C ARG A 41 -1.03 0.26 11.37
N GLY A 42 -1.08 -0.04 10.07
CA GLY A 42 0.06 -0.13 9.15
C GLY A 42 0.02 -1.44 8.36
N PHE A 43 0.01 -1.36 7.04
CA PHE A 43 0.01 -2.50 6.10
C PHE A 43 1.13 -3.50 6.45
N GLN A 44 0.78 -4.57 7.15
CA GLN A 44 1.68 -5.68 7.48
C GLN A 44 1.13 -6.92 6.76
N LEU A 45 1.83 -7.36 5.71
CA LEU A 45 1.66 -8.70 5.17
C LEU A 45 2.10 -9.66 6.28
N HIS A 46 1.14 -10.19 7.03
CA HIS A 46 1.38 -11.16 8.10
C HIS A 46 2.11 -12.38 7.51
N GLY A 47 3.44 -12.43 7.67
CA GLY A 47 4.24 -13.61 7.29
C GLY A 47 5.72 -13.39 6.92
N GLN A 48 6.20 -12.17 6.65
CA GLN A 48 7.60 -11.96 6.22
C GLN A 48 8.21 -10.75 6.91
N ARG A 49 9.36 -10.93 7.57
CA ARG A 49 10.16 -9.80 8.09
C ARG A 49 10.49 -8.87 6.93
N PRO A 50 10.36 -7.53 7.06
CA PRO A 50 10.74 -6.62 5.99
C PRO A 50 12.23 -6.83 5.63
N MET A 51 12.54 -6.82 4.34
CA MET A 51 13.91 -6.95 3.85
C MET A 51 14.79 -5.84 4.43
N LYS A 52 15.98 -6.16 4.92
CA LYS A 52 16.89 -5.21 5.56
C LYS A 52 17.33 -4.06 4.64
N PHE A 53 17.51 -4.33 3.35
CA PHE A 53 17.89 -3.34 2.34
C PHE A 53 17.00 -3.47 1.11
N PRO A 54 15.88 -2.74 1.05
CA PRO A 54 15.00 -2.75 -0.11
C PRO A 54 15.66 -2.05 -1.31
N TYR A 55 15.66 -2.74 -2.44
CA TYR A 55 16.24 -2.23 -3.70
C TYR A 55 15.31 -1.27 -4.44
N THR A 56 14.00 -1.31 -4.17
CA THR A 56 13.03 -0.40 -4.78
C THR A 56 12.77 0.81 -3.88
N PHE A 57 12.60 1.99 -4.49
CA PHE A 57 12.28 3.22 -3.77
C PHE A 57 10.96 3.11 -3.00
N THR A 58 9.97 2.43 -3.56
CA THR A 58 8.68 2.20 -2.89
C THR A 58 8.84 1.38 -1.62
N ALA A 59 9.67 0.33 -1.63
CA ALA A 59 9.92 -0.48 -0.44
C ALA A 59 10.75 0.29 0.62
N LYS A 60 11.66 1.20 0.22
CA LYS A 60 12.34 2.11 1.15
C LYS A 60 11.36 3.01 1.90
N ILE A 61 10.40 3.59 1.18
CA ILE A 61 9.37 4.46 1.76
C ILE A 61 8.50 3.67 2.73
N VAL A 62 8.03 2.48 2.35
CA VAL A 62 7.18 1.65 3.22
C VAL A 62 7.88 1.23 4.51
N GLN A 63 9.17 0.93 4.43
CA GLN A 63 9.96 0.50 5.59
C GLN A 63 10.39 1.65 6.51
N MET A 64 10.27 2.91 6.07
CA MET A 64 10.64 4.04 6.90
C MET A 64 9.69 4.13 8.12
N PRO A 65 10.19 4.30 9.35
CA PRO A 65 9.37 4.35 10.55
C PRO A 65 8.67 5.72 10.67
N TRP A 66 7.65 5.96 9.83
CA TRP A 66 6.93 7.24 9.73
C TRP A 66 6.37 7.74 11.06
N LYS A 67 5.83 6.83 11.87
CA LYS A 67 5.27 7.17 13.18
C LYS A 67 6.34 7.73 14.12
N PHE A 68 7.52 7.11 14.16
CA PHE A 68 8.62 7.56 15.02
C PHE A 68 9.10 8.97 14.63
N HIS A 69 9.21 9.25 13.33
CA HIS A 69 9.60 10.57 12.85
C HIS A 69 8.54 11.64 13.11
N TYR A 70 7.26 11.30 13.01
CA TYR A 70 6.17 12.23 13.29
C TYR A 70 6.07 12.57 14.78
N ASP A 71 6.29 11.59 15.67
CA ASP A 71 6.19 11.81 17.12
C ASP A 71 7.42 12.57 17.67
N THR A 72 8.62 12.24 17.18
CA THR A 72 9.89 12.79 17.68
C THR A 72 10.22 14.17 17.11
N ASN A 73 10.00 14.37 15.81
CA ASN A 73 10.49 15.56 15.11
C ASN A 73 9.34 16.47 14.70
N TRP A 74 9.33 17.69 15.23
CA TRP A 74 8.36 18.73 14.87
C TRP A 74 8.41 19.06 13.37
N TYR A 75 9.61 19.01 12.75
CA TYR A 75 9.82 19.30 11.33
C TYR A 75 8.89 18.51 10.41
N TYR A 76 8.75 17.20 10.60
CA TYR A 76 7.91 16.35 9.73
C TYR A 76 6.43 16.70 9.81
N LYS A 77 5.97 17.26 10.95
CA LYS A 77 4.57 17.72 11.10
C LYS A 77 4.33 18.93 10.21
N TYR A 78 5.20 19.93 10.27
CA TYR A 78 5.05 21.18 9.52
C TYR A 78 5.48 21.09 8.06
N TYR A 79 6.37 20.15 7.71
CA TYR A 79 6.79 19.94 6.32
C TYR A 79 5.60 19.66 5.40
N VAL A 80 4.69 18.77 5.82
CA VAL A 80 3.48 18.44 5.04
C VAL A 80 2.60 19.68 4.84
N PHE A 81 2.41 20.47 5.90
CA PHE A 81 1.65 21.73 5.79
C PHE A 81 2.34 22.76 4.91
N GLY A 82 3.67 22.85 4.94
CA GLY A 82 4.45 23.74 4.07
C GLY A 82 4.33 23.34 2.60
N VAL A 83 4.42 22.04 2.29
CA VAL A 83 4.22 21.55 0.93
C VAL A 83 2.80 21.86 0.46
N ILE A 84 1.78 21.52 1.24
CA ILE A 84 0.37 21.77 0.90
C ILE A 84 0.11 23.27 0.71
N GLY A 85 0.63 24.11 1.61
CA GLY A 85 0.48 25.57 1.53
C GLY A 85 1.21 26.19 0.33
N SER A 86 2.30 25.59 -0.13
CA SER A 86 3.04 26.08 -1.31
C SER A 86 2.36 25.74 -2.64
N ILE A 87 1.56 24.67 -2.71
CA ILE A 87 0.84 24.24 -3.92
C ILE A 87 0.02 25.38 -4.57
N PRO A 88 -0.85 26.12 -3.84
CA PRO A 88 -1.60 27.22 -4.45
C PRO A 88 -0.71 28.37 -4.93
N VAL A 89 0.40 28.65 -4.23
CA VAL A 89 1.39 29.67 -4.65
C VAL A 89 2.02 29.28 -5.97
N PHE A 90 2.46 28.03 -6.10
CA PHE A 90 3.03 27.52 -7.34
C PHE A 90 1.98 27.45 -8.46
N ALA A 91 0.74 27.07 -8.17
CA ALA A 91 -0.34 27.08 -9.15
C ALA A 91 -0.60 28.49 -9.70
N TYR A 92 -0.52 29.52 -8.85
CA TYR A 92 -0.62 30.92 -9.29
C TYR A 92 0.55 31.33 -10.18
N LEU A 93 1.78 31.00 -9.78
CA LEU A 93 2.98 31.26 -10.57
C LEU A 93 2.92 30.55 -11.94
N MET A 94 2.46 29.30 -11.97
CA MET A 94 2.26 28.55 -13.21
C MET A 94 1.27 29.25 -14.14
N LYS A 95 0.14 29.75 -13.63
CA LYS A 95 -0.82 30.50 -14.45
C LYS A 95 -0.21 31.76 -15.05
N LEU A 96 0.62 32.46 -14.28
CA LEU A 96 1.31 33.67 -14.75
C LEU A 96 2.38 33.36 -15.79
N SER A 97 3.12 32.26 -15.64
CA SER A 97 4.10 31.82 -16.65
C SER A 97 3.42 31.33 -17.94
N TYR A 98 2.27 30.67 -17.86
CA TYR A 98 1.51 30.16 -19.00
C TYR A 98 0.60 31.20 -19.67
N SER A 99 0.81 32.49 -19.42
CA SER A 99 0.09 33.54 -20.14
C SER A 99 0.35 33.42 -21.66
N PRO A 100 -0.67 33.67 -22.51
CA PRO A 100 -0.55 33.44 -23.95
C PRO A 100 0.56 34.31 -24.59
N GLU A 101 0.86 35.47 -24.01
CA GLU A 101 1.95 36.35 -24.44
C GLU A 101 3.33 35.75 -24.14
N ASN A 102 3.52 35.19 -22.93
CA ASN A 102 4.78 34.54 -22.57
C ASN A 102 5.03 33.29 -23.41
N VAL A 103 3.97 32.52 -23.69
CA VAL A 103 4.07 31.33 -24.56
C VAL A 103 4.45 31.73 -25.98
N LYS A 104 3.91 32.82 -26.53
CA LYS A 104 4.30 33.33 -27.87
C LYS A 104 5.76 33.76 -27.91
N LYS A 105 6.19 34.59 -26.95
CA LYS A 105 7.59 35.04 -26.83
C LYS A 105 8.55 33.85 -26.68
N TRP A 106 8.19 32.86 -25.87
CA TRP A 106 8.99 31.65 -25.70
C TRP A 106 9.14 30.85 -27.00
N LYS A 107 8.05 30.71 -27.76
CA LYS A 107 8.07 30.04 -29.07
C LYS A 107 8.97 30.77 -30.07
N GLU A 108 8.92 32.09 -30.10
CA GLU A 108 9.78 32.91 -30.96
C GLU A 108 11.26 32.78 -30.59
N ILE A 109 11.59 32.79 -29.29
CA ILE A 109 12.97 32.55 -28.82
C ILE A 109 13.44 31.15 -29.21
N LYS A 110 12.60 30.12 -29.02
CA LYS A 110 12.94 28.75 -29.37
C LYS A 110 13.12 28.52 -30.87
N ALA A 111 12.34 29.22 -31.70
CA ALA A 111 12.50 29.18 -33.14
C ALA A 111 13.86 29.76 -33.57
N LYS A 112 14.23 30.92 -33.02
CA LYS A 112 15.54 31.55 -33.29
C LYS A 112 16.70 30.69 -32.80
N GLU A 113 16.62 30.16 -31.58
CA GLU A 113 17.65 29.24 -31.06
C GLU A 113 17.80 28.01 -31.96
N HIS A 114 16.70 27.43 -32.44
CA HIS A 114 16.74 26.27 -33.33
C HIS A 114 17.42 26.59 -34.67
N GLU A 115 17.13 27.75 -35.26
CA GLU A 115 17.80 28.24 -36.46
C GLU A 115 19.31 28.44 -36.23
N GLU A 116 19.69 29.04 -35.09
CA GLU A 116 21.09 29.20 -34.69
C GLU A 116 21.80 27.84 -34.46
N TYR A 117 21.11 26.88 -33.84
CA TYR A 117 21.66 25.52 -33.67
C TYR A 117 21.89 24.82 -35.00
N LEU A 118 20.94 24.91 -35.95
CA LEU A 118 21.12 24.35 -37.29
C LEU A 118 22.35 24.97 -37.97
N HIS A 119 22.45 26.29 -37.99
CA HIS A 119 23.56 27.01 -38.63
C HIS A 119 24.91 26.81 -37.92
N LYS A 120 24.94 26.43 -36.64
CA LYS A 120 26.19 26.17 -35.89
C LYS A 120 26.86 24.85 -36.29
N TRP A 121 26.09 23.89 -36.79
CA TRP A 121 26.57 22.55 -37.12
C TRP A 121 26.65 22.27 -38.63
N ASP A 122 26.34 23.26 -39.48
CA ASP A 122 26.68 23.31 -40.91
C ASP A 122 28.13 23.78 -41.12
#